data_AF-A0A5B0PNX1-F1
#
_entry.id   AF-A0A5B0PNX1-F1
#
_cell.length_a   1.000
_cell.length_b   1.000
_cell.length_c   1.000
_cell.angle_alpha   90.00
_cell.angle_beta   90.00
_cell.angle_gamma   90.00
#
_symmetry.space_group_name_H-M   'P 1'
#
loop_
_entity.id
_entity.type
_entity.pdbx_description
1 polymer ?
#
loop_
_entity_poly.entity_id
_entity_poly.type
_entity_poly.pdbx_seq_one_letter_code
_entity_poly.pdbx_strand_id
1 'polypeptide(L)'
;MGKPRNKSRSNNNQGGDIRVKKSNQRWDSLPETNEAFVEYYKNQQKIAETEEEWNQIFTSFRTDLPTTFRVTGGKKNATQLNKIIEDTYVPFLSNLRINNELVPPPQKISWYPNGLAWEFRAPKQLIRKSAELKKKGPPTCVSPR
;
A
#
# COMPACT_ATOMS: atom_id res chain seq x y z
N MET A 1 -58.69 2.27 51.63
CA MET A 1 -58.46 2.32 50.17
C MET A 1 -56.99 2.63 49.95
N GLY A 2 -56.11 1.93 49.25
CA GLY A 2 -56.07 0.67 48.50
C GLY A 2 -54.69 0.72 47.83
N LYS A 3 -53.77 -0.21 48.11
CA LYS A 3 -52.46 -0.26 47.43
C LYS A 3 -52.66 -0.52 45.94
N PRO A 4 -51.75 -0.02 45.09
CA PRO A 4 -50.98 -1.01 44.33
C PRO A 4 -49.48 -0.73 44.27
N ARG A 5 -48.81 -1.86 44.07
CA ARG A 5 -47.39 -2.13 43.96
C ARG A 5 -47.01 -2.06 42.48
N ASN A 6 -45.90 -1.43 42.11
CA ASN A 6 -45.27 -1.72 40.83
C ASN A 6 -43.75 -1.89 40.98
N LYS A 7 -43.33 -3.12 40.68
CA LYS A 7 -41.99 -3.66 40.79
C LYS A 7 -41.36 -3.51 39.40
N SER A 8 -40.61 -2.44 39.15
CA SER A 8 -39.79 -2.41 37.94
C SER A 8 -38.59 -3.33 38.16
N ARG A 9 -38.57 -4.39 37.35
CA ARG A 9 -37.51 -5.38 37.30
C ARG A 9 -36.22 -4.66 36.86
N SER A 10 -35.19 -4.72 37.72
CA SER A 10 -33.81 -4.52 37.27
C SER A 10 -33.48 -5.66 36.30
N ASN A 11 -33.51 -5.36 35.00
CA ASN A 11 -32.97 -6.26 33.98
C ASN A 11 -31.44 -6.13 34.03
N ASN A 12 -30.80 -7.14 34.60
CA ASN A 12 -29.40 -7.46 34.33
C ASN A 12 -29.27 -7.81 32.85
N ASN A 13 -29.21 -6.79 31.99
CA ASN A 13 -28.68 -6.97 30.64
C ASN A 13 -27.16 -7.09 30.77
N GLN A 14 -26.70 -8.32 30.93
CA GLN A 14 -25.36 -8.74 30.51
C GLN A 14 -25.28 -8.69 28.98
N GLY A 15 -25.44 -7.49 28.42
CA GLY A 15 -25.02 -7.17 27.06
C GLY A 15 -23.73 -6.41 27.22
N GLY A 16 -22.64 -7.14 27.52
CA GLY A 16 -21.32 -6.55 27.53
C GLY A 16 -21.04 -6.04 26.13
N ASP A 17 -21.15 -4.73 25.92
CA ASP A 17 -20.54 -4.07 24.78
C ASP A 17 -19.11 -4.60 24.68
N ILE A 18 -18.78 -5.23 23.55
CA ILE A 18 -17.40 -5.53 23.20
C ILE A 18 -16.76 -4.15 22.97
N ARG A 19 -16.34 -3.50 24.06
CA ARG A 19 -15.48 -2.33 24.03
C ARG A 19 -14.13 -2.84 23.56
N VAL A 20 -13.93 -2.87 22.25
CA VAL A 20 -12.60 -2.97 21.66
C VAL A 20 -11.82 -1.79 22.22
N LYS A 21 -10.97 -2.06 23.22
CA LYS A 21 -10.09 -1.05 23.80
C LYS A 21 -9.26 -0.51 22.66
N LYS A 22 -9.42 0.78 22.36
CA LYS A 22 -8.61 1.49 21.38
C LYS A 22 -7.15 1.34 21.82
N SER A 23 -6.35 0.58 21.09
CA SER A 23 -4.96 0.37 21.48
C SER A 23 -4.23 1.71 21.34
N ASN A 24 -3.60 2.17 22.43
CA ASN A 24 -2.64 3.27 22.40
C ASN A 24 -1.27 2.80 21.86
N GLN A 25 -1.20 1.59 21.30
CA GLN A 25 0.03 1.02 20.80
C GLN A 25 0.41 1.71 19.49
N ARG A 26 1.63 2.25 19.48
CA ARG A 26 2.22 2.87 18.31
C ARG A 26 2.57 1.74 17.33
N TRP A 27 2.15 1.86 16.08
CA TRP A 27 2.37 0.85 15.04
C TRP A 27 3.86 0.49 14.86
N ASP A 28 4.76 1.43 15.18
CA ASP A 28 6.21 1.26 15.12
C ASP A 28 6.79 0.28 16.16
N SER A 29 6.03 -0.13 17.19
CA SER A 29 6.53 -0.94 18.31
C SER A 29 5.98 -2.36 18.36
N LEU A 30 5.27 -2.80 17.32
CA LEU A 30 4.76 -4.16 17.26
C LEU A 30 5.90 -5.13 16.89
N PRO A 31 5.96 -6.32 17.50
CA PRO A 31 6.92 -7.34 17.09
C PRO A 31 6.68 -7.72 15.63
N GLU A 32 7.77 -7.81 14.87
CA GLU A 32 7.75 -8.08 13.43
C GLU A 32 7.28 -9.51 13.09
N THR A 33 7.20 -10.39 14.08
CA THR A 33 6.77 -11.78 13.93
C THR A 33 5.70 -12.16 14.93
N ASN A 34 4.67 -12.84 14.43
CA ASN A 34 3.65 -13.49 15.24
C ASN A 34 3.84 -15.01 15.15
N GLU A 35 4.20 -15.64 16.27
CA GLU A 35 4.47 -17.08 16.35
C GLU A 35 3.22 -17.91 16.02
N ALA A 36 2.05 -17.50 16.52
CA ALA A 36 0.79 -18.19 16.24
C ALA A 36 0.41 -18.14 14.75
N PHE A 37 0.77 -17.06 14.06
CA PHE A 37 0.60 -16.96 12.60
C PHE A 37 1.48 -17.97 11.89
N VAL A 38 2.78 -18.03 12.24
CA VAL A 38 3.73 -18.95 11.60
C VAL A 38 3.30 -20.39 11.84
N GLU A 39 2.96 -20.77 13.08
CA GLU A 39 2.53 -22.13 13.41
C GLU A 39 1.26 -22.54 12.65
N TYR A 40 0.28 -21.66 12.54
CA TYR A 40 -0.97 -21.97 11.84
C TYR A 40 -0.75 -22.22 10.34
N TYR A 41 -0.07 -21.29 9.66
CA TYR A 41 0.12 -21.37 8.21
C TYR A 41 1.16 -22.42 7.79
N LYS A 42 2.20 -22.62 8.62
CA LYS A 42 3.22 -23.63 8.37
C LYS A 42 2.73 -25.05 8.66
N ASN A 43 2.08 -25.28 9.81
CA ASN A 43 1.77 -26.64 10.26
C ASN A 43 0.38 -27.13 9.83
N GLN A 44 -0.63 -26.25 9.81
CA GLN A 44 -2.03 -26.66 9.58
C GLN A 44 -2.43 -26.55 8.11
N GLN A 45 -2.04 -25.45 7.45
CA GLN A 45 -2.43 -25.21 6.05
C GLN A 45 -1.42 -25.76 5.03
N LYS A 46 -0.20 -26.13 5.45
CA LYS A 46 0.87 -26.69 4.59
C LYS A 46 0.98 -25.96 3.25
N ILE A 47 1.04 -24.64 3.29
CA ILE A 47 1.11 -23.79 2.09
C ILE A 47 2.40 -24.02 1.30
N ALA A 48 3.45 -24.46 2.00
CA ALA A 48 4.72 -24.85 1.42
C ALA A 48 4.97 -26.34 1.69
N GLU A 49 5.54 -27.05 0.71
CA GLU A 49 5.91 -28.46 0.86
C GLU A 49 7.29 -28.59 1.51
N THR A 50 8.17 -27.61 1.27
CA THR A 50 9.54 -27.57 1.79
C THR A 50 9.80 -26.33 2.67
N GLU A 51 10.70 -26.45 3.64
CA GLU A 51 11.12 -25.34 4.51
C GLU A 51 11.69 -24.15 3.71
N GLU A 52 12.37 -24.42 2.60
CA GLU A 52 12.94 -23.41 1.71
C GLU A 52 11.86 -22.54 1.05
N GLU A 53 10.78 -23.17 0.57
CA GLU A 53 9.64 -22.47 -0.04
C GLU A 53 8.91 -21.62 1.00
N TRP A 54 8.75 -22.13 2.22
CA TRP A 54 8.20 -21.36 3.33
C TRP A 54 9.04 -20.11 3.60
N ASN A 55 10.36 -20.27 3.66
CA ASN A 55 11.27 -19.14 3.86
C ASN A 55 11.18 -18.11 2.72
N GLN A 56 11.04 -18.54 1.47
CA GLN A 56 10.85 -17.64 0.33
C GLN A 56 9.52 -16.87 0.40
N ILE A 57 8.43 -17.55 0.71
CA ILE A 57 7.09 -16.94 0.88
C ILE A 57 7.13 -15.94 2.04
N PHE A 58 7.66 -16.35 3.18
CA PHE A 58 7.69 -15.54 4.38
C PHE A 58 8.65 -14.34 4.24
N THR A 59 9.75 -14.50 3.50
CA THR A 59 10.59 -13.37 3.10
C THR A 59 9.82 -12.39 2.21
N SER A 60 9.06 -12.90 1.24
CA SER A 60 8.25 -12.06 0.33
C SER A 60 7.17 -11.25 1.07
N PHE A 61 6.59 -11.80 2.14
CA PHE A 61 5.64 -11.05 2.98
C PHE A 61 6.29 -9.94 3.81
N ARG A 62 7.58 -10.07 4.11
CA ARG A 62 8.34 -9.04 4.84
C ARG A 62 8.92 -7.98 3.92
N THR A 63 9.14 -8.30 2.64
CA THR A 63 9.64 -7.31 1.69
C THR A 63 8.58 -6.25 1.41
N ASP A 64 9.00 -4.99 1.42
CA ASP A 64 8.15 -3.88 1.05
C ASP A 64 7.63 -4.05 -0.38
N LEU A 65 6.32 -3.86 -0.56
CA LEU A 65 5.72 -3.92 -1.88
C LEU A 65 6.24 -2.77 -2.76
N PRO A 66 6.51 -3.04 -4.05
CA PRO A 66 6.80 -1.98 -5.00
C PRO A 66 5.62 -1.02 -5.10
N THR A 67 5.91 0.27 -5.30
CA THR A 67 4.86 1.25 -5.54
C THR A 67 4.39 1.11 -6.99
N THR A 68 3.14 0.71 -7.17
CA THR A 68 2.53 0.60 -8.51
C THR A 68 1.59 1.77 -8.79
N PHE A 69 1.50 2.20 -10.04
CA PHE A 69 0.52 3.16 -10.49
C PHE A 69 -0.01 2.81 -11.88
N ARG A 70 -1.27 3.22 -12.13
CA ARG A 70 -1.95 2.98 -13.40
C ARG A 70 -2.32 4.31 -14.06
N VAL A 71 -2.19 4.35 -15.37
CA VAL A 71 -2.66 5.46 -16.20
C VAL A 71 -4.10 5.18 -16.61
N THR A 72 -5.04 5.93 -16.05
CA THR A 72 -6.46 5.88 -16.41
C THR A 72 -6.89 7.16 -17.12
N GLY A 73 -7.67 7.04 -18.19
CA GLY A 73 -8.19 8.18 -18.95
C GLY A 73 -8.76 7.75 -20.29
N GLY A 74 -9.31 8.70 -21.06
CA GLY A 74 -9.74 8.43 -22.44
C GLY A 74 -8.58 7.88 -23.29
N LYS A 75 -8.89 7.02 -24.27
CA LYS A 75 -7.87 6.27 -25.06
C LYS A 75 -6.70 7.14 -25.53
N LYS A 76 -6.99 8.32 -26.10
CA LYS A 76 -5.97 9.26 -26.61
C LYS A 76 -5.07 9.82 -25.49
N ASN A 77 -5.67 10.24 -24.38
CA ASN A 77 -4.95 10.86 -23.26
C ASN A 77 -4.08 9.85 -22.54
N ALA A 78 -4.58 8.62 -22.35
CA ALA A 78 -3.81 7.55 -21.71
C ALA A 78 -2.57 7.19 -22.54
N THR A 79 -2.70 7.07 -23.86
CA THR A 79 -1.56 6.79 -24.75
C THR A 79 -0.54 7.94 -24.75
N GLN A 80 -0.99 9.19 -24.80
CA GLN A 80 -0.08 10.34 -24.76
C GLN A 80 0.67 10.42 -23.43
N LEU A 81 -0.01 10.19 -22.32
CA LEU A 81 0.62 10.20 -20.99
C LEU A 81 1.60 9.03 -20.83
N ASN A 82 1.29 7.85 -21.38
CA ASN A 82 2.21 6.72 -21.39
C ASN A 82 3.51 7.03 -22.14
N LYS A 83 3.42 7.68 -23.31
CA LYS A 83 4.59 8.14 -24.07
C LYS A 83 5.44 9.13 -23.28
N ILE A 84 4.82 10.09 -22.59
CA ILE A 84 5.56 11.05 -21.76
C ILE A 84 6.30 10.33 -20.62
N ILE A 85 5.67 9.32 -19.99
CA ILE A 85 6.33 8.49 -18.96
C ILE A 85 7.56 7.80 -19.54
N GLU A 86 7.42 7.15 -20.68
CA GLU A 86 8.50 6.43 -21.38
C GLU A 86 9.64 7.35 -21.81
N ASP A 87 9.32 8.45 -22.49
CA ASP A 87 10.32 9.29 -23.17
C ASP A 87 11.00 10.27 -22.21
N THR A 88 10.28 10.73 -21.18
CA THR A 88 10.78 11.78 -20.28
C THR A 88 11.14 11.23 -18.89
N TYR A 89 10.22 10.49 -18.27
CA TYR A 89 10.38 10.13 -16.85
C TYR A 89 11.26 8.89 -16.64
N VAL A 90 11.19 7.87 -17.50
CA VAL A 90 12.08 6.70 -17.42
C VAL A 90 13.57 7.11 -17.50
N PRO A 91 14.04 7.88 -18.50
CA PRO A 91 15.45 8.28 -18.58
C PRO A 91 15.82 9.35 -17.53
N PHE A 92 14.87 10.16 -17.07
CA PHE A 92 15.14 11.08 -15.97
C PHE A 92 15.42 10.31 -14.67
N LEU A 93 14.58 9.32 -14.35
CA LEU A 93 14.67 8.52 -13.14
C LEU A 93 15.86 7.56 -13.17
N SER A 94 16.31 7.07 -14.33
CA SER A 94 17.50 6.21 -14.43
C SER A 94 18.80 6.92 -14.03
N ASN A 95 18.82 8.25 -14.08
CA ASN A 95 19.98 9.06 -13.73
C ASN A 95 19.95 9.58 -12.29
N LEU A 96 18.86 9.34 -11.55
CA LEU A 96 18.73 9.80 -10.16
C LEU A 96 19.45 8.85 -9.21
N ARG A 97 20.44 9.38 -8.50
CA ARG A 97 21.08 8.73 -7.35
C ARG A 97 20.47 9.31 -6.09
N ILE A 98 19.76 8.49 -5.33
CA ILE A 98 19.18 8.92 -4.06
C ILE A 98 19.95 8.19 -2.95
N ASN A 99 20.55 8.94 -2.02
CA ASN A 99 21.36 8.39 -0.93
C ASN A 99 22.51 7.49 -1.40
N ASN A 100 23.15 7.82 -2.52
CA ASN A 100 24.20 7.03 -3.20
C ASN A 100 23.75 5.66 -3.73
N GLU A 101 22.46 5.32 -3.67
CA GLU A 101 21.91 4.10 -4.25
C GLU A 101 21.22 4.42 -5.59
N LEU A 102 21.45 3.55 -6.58
CA LEU A 102 20.84 3.67 -7.89
C LEU A 102 19.40 3.17 -7.81
N VAL A 103 18.43 4.09 -7.90
CA VAL A 103 17.02 3.70 -7.90
C VAL A 103 16.68 3.11 -9.27
N PRO A 104 16.12 1.88 -9.33
CA PRO A 104 15.74 1.30 -10.61
C PRO A 104 14.64 2.14 -11.27
N PRO A 105 14.71 2.38 -12.59
CA PRO A 105 13.69 3.14 -13.29
C PRO A 105 12.33 2.41 -13.23
N PRO A 106 11.21 3.13 -13.38
CA PRO A 106 9.90 2.51 -13.40
C PRO A 106 9.78 1.54 -14.58
N GLN A 107 9.23 0.37 -14.32
CA GLN A 107 9.09 -0.71 -15.30
C GLN A 107 7.62 -0.93 -15.63
N LYS A 108 7.34 -1.30 -16.89
CA LYS A 108 5.99 -1.67 -17.31
C LYS A 108 5.64 -3.07 -16.83
N ILE A 109 4.40 -3.23 -16.40
CA ILE A 109 3.84 -4.52 -16.00
C ILE A 109 3.35 -5.24 -17.27
N SER A 110 4.04 -6.33 -17.64
CA SER A 110 3.82 -7.06 -18.91
C SER A 110 2.42 -7.65 -19.04
N TRP A 111 1.82 -8.10 -17.93
CA TRP A 111 0.49 -8.72 -17.94
C TRP A 111 -0.65 -7.70 -18.04
N TYR A 112 -0.39 -6.41 -17.83
CA TYR A 112 -1.45 -5.40 -17.79
C TYR A 112 -1.84 -4.91 -19.21
N PRO A 113 -3.14 -4.84 -19.55
CA PRO A 113 -3.58 -4.45 -20.88
C PRO A 113 -3.02 -3.09 -21.34
N ASN A 114 -2.57 -3.04 -22.59
CA ASN A 114 -2.03 -1.84 -23.24
C ASN A 114 -0.79 -1.22 -22.56
N GLY A 115 -0.14 -1.93 -21.62
CA GLY A 115 1.08 -1.45 -20.97
C GLY A 115 0.91 -0.13 -20.21
N LEU A 116 -0.29 0.10 -19.65
CA LEU A 116 -0.66 1.33 -18.92
C LEU A 116 -0.41 1.23 -17.41
N ALA A 117 0.17 0.13 -16.94
CA ALA A 117 0.53 -0.06 -15.54
C ALA A 117 2.04 -0.13 -15.38
N TRP A 118 2.50 0.55 -14.33
CA TRP A 118 3.89 0.76 -14.05
C TRP A 118 4.18 0.37 -12.60
N GLU A 119 5.33 -0.26 -12.39
CA GLU A 119 5.90 -0.54 -11.07
C GLU A 119 7.15 0.31 -10.84
N PHE A 120 7.30 0.79 -9.61
CA PHE A 120 8.47 1.55 -9.20
C PHE A 120 8.95 1.07 -7.83
N ARG A 121 10.17 0.52 -7.80
CA ARG A 121 10.83 0.02 -6.58
C ARG A 121 11.59 1.14 -5.90
N ALA A 122 10.89 2.22 -5.57
CA ALA A 122 11.41 3.29 -4.75
C ALA A 122 10.45 3.60 -3.60
N PRO A 123 10.95 3.91 -2.40
CA PRO A 123 10.09 4.26 -1.29
C PRO A 123 9.30 5.54 -1.60
N LYS A 124 7.99 5.50 -1.35
CA LYS A 124 7.01 6.57 -1.62
C LYS A 124 7.41 7.93 -1.02
N GLN A 125 8.17 7.93 0.08
CA GLN A 125 8.69 9.13 0.71
C GLN A 125 9.68 9.89 -0.20
N LEU A 126 10.49 9.17 -0.99
CA LEU A 126 11.44 9.76 -1.93
C LEU A 126 10.73 10.40 -3.13
N ILE A 127 9.66 9.78 -3.62
CA ILE A 127 8.83 10.35 -4.70
C ILE A 127 8.21 11.69 -4.26
N ARG A 128 7.74 11.77 -3.01
CA ARG A 128 7.09 12.98 -2.47
C ARG A 128 8.09 14.08 -2.11
N LYS A 129 9.32 13.72 -1.71
CA LYS A 129 10.33 14.67 -1.20
C LYS A 129 11.37 15.12 -2.23
N SER A 130 11.55 14.39 -3.33
CA SER A 130 12.53 14.76 -4.36
C SER A 130 12.11 16.07 -5.05
N ALA A 131 12.86 17.14 -4.80
CA ALA A 131 12.68 18.43 -5.47
C ALA A 131 12.88 18.33 -7.00
N GLU A 132 13.65 17.35 -7.44
CA GLU A 132 13.96 17.04 -8.83
C GLU A 132 12.72 16.58 -9.63
N LEU A 133 11.80 15.83 -9.00
CA LEU A 133 10.52 15.45 -9.60
C LEU A 133 9.48 16.59 -9.60
N LYS A 134 9.75 17.68 -8.89
CA LYS A 134 8.89 18.86 -8.83
C LYS A 134 9.17 19.85 -9.98
N LYS A 135 9.99 19.48 -10.97
CA LYS A 135 10.23 20.33 -12.15
C LYS A 135 8.88 20.64 -12.81
N LYS A 136 8.55 21.93 -12.83
CA LYS A 136 7.24 22.46 -13.22
C LYS A 136 6.81 21.85 -14.55
N GLY A 137 5.57 21.36 -14.57
CA GLY A 137 4.90 20.99 -15.81
C GLY A 137 5.00 22.12 -16.85
N PRO A 138 4.83 21.82 -18.15
CA PRO A 138 4.94 22.80 -19.21
C PRO A 138 4.08 24.03 -18.89
N PRO A 139 4.52 25.25 -19.29
CA PRO A 139 3.86 26.49 -18.91
C PRO A 139 2.37 26.36 -19.23
N THR A 140 1.56 26.36 -18.18
CA THR A 140 0.10 26.37 -18.30
C THR A 140 -0.26 27.57 -19.15
N CYS A 141 -0.86 27.33 -20.32
CA CYS A 141 -1.41 28.38 -21.15
C CYS A 141 -2.42 29.17 -20.30
N VAL A 142 -2.04 30.39 -19.92
CA VAL A 142 -2.93 31.32 -19.24
C VAL A 142 -3.91 31.80 -20.31
N SER A 143 -5.14 31.29 -20.27
CA SER A 143 -6.23 31.83 -21.09
C SER A 143 -6.51 33.26 -20.63
N PRO A 144 -6.43 34.29 -21.50
CA PRO A 144 -6.85 35.63 -21.15
C PRO A 144 -8.37 35.64 -20.92
N ARG A 145 -8.80 36.34 -19.87
CA ARG A 145 -10.23 36.65 -19.63
C ARG A 145 -10.67 37.78 -20.53
#